data_AF-A0A6M5YQ68-F1
#
_entry.id   AF-A0A6M5YQ68-F1
#
_cell.length_a   1.000
_cell.length_b   1.000
_cell.length_c   1.000
_cell.angle_alpha   90.00
_cell.angle_beta   90.00
_cell.angle_gamma   90.00
#
_symmetry.space_group_name_H-M   'P 1'
#
loop_
_entity.id
_entity.type
_entity.pdbx_description
1 polymer ?
#
loop_
_entity_poly.entity_id
_entity_poly.type
_entity_poly.pdbx_seq_one_letter_code
_entity_poly.pdbx_strand_id
1 'polypeptide(L)'
;MRSRPISEILIRTAVRAAAERTDADLLGRFVCDRDAVAFEALVRRHGPMVPSVCRRALGATPDADDAFQTVWLVLVRKARSIVPRAKVGNWLYGVAARTAAHTRARNARRHAAQRPLFDASDARLPDPDARDAAAAVDAELMRLPERYRVVIVLCELESRSLRHVAEQLGLPPGTVASRLSRGRALLAARLRARGFAALSGALAAAPVSARLVSGTVSMLHIGS
;
A
#
# COMPACT_ATOMS: atom_id res chain seq x y z
N MET A 1 10.36 10.81 40.01
CA MET A 1 9.70 9.53 39.66
C MET A 1 8.29 9.85 39.16
N ARG A 2 8.06 10.03 37.85
CA ARG A 2 6.73 10.36 37.31
C ARG A 2 5.91 9.07 37.24
N SER A 3 4.92 8.93 38.14
CA SER A 3 3.92 7.86 38.06
C SER A 3 3.22 7.93 36.71
N ARG A 4 3.43 6.90 35.86
CA ARG A 4 2.62 6.73 34.65
C ARG A 4 1.19 6.44 35.10
N PRO A 5 0.17 7.16 34.61
CA PRO A 5 -1.20 6.94 35.05
C PRO A 5 -1.64 5.52 34.68
N ILE A 6 -2.39 4.86 35.58
CA ILE A 6 -2.87 3.47 35.42
C ILE A 6 -3.59 3.27 34.08
N SER A 7 -4.24 4.31 33.56
CA SER A 7 -4.86 4.34 32.23
C SER A 7 -3.88 4.07 31.08
N GLU A 8 -2.65 4.59 31.14
CA GLU A 8 -1.64 4.40 30.08
C GLU A 8 -1.09 2.96 30.07
N ILE A 9 -0.99 2.33 31.26
CA ILE A 9 -0.58 0.93 31.41
C ILE A 9 -1.69 0.00 30.91
N LEU A 10 -2.94 0.26 31.27
CA LEU A 10 -4.10 -0.52 30.82
C LEU A 10 -4.33 -0.41 29.31
N ILE A 11 -4.12 0.77 28.72
CA ILE A 11 -4.17 0.96 27.27
C ILE A 11 -3.03 0.16 26.61
N ARG A 12 -1.79 0.26 27.10
CA ARG A 12 -0.65 -0.49 26.54
C ARG A 12 -0.82 -2.01 26.62
N THR A 13 -1.35 -2.55 27.72
CA THR A 13 -1.59 -3.99 27.86
C THR A 13 -2.74 -4.46 26.97
N ALA A 14 -3.85 -3.72 26.90
CA ALA A 14 -4.96 -4.01 26.00
C ALA A 14 -4.53 -3.96 24.53
N VAL A 15 -3.69 -3.00 24.16
CA VAL A 15 -3.10 -2.84 22.83
C VAL A 15 -2.12 -3.97 22.49
N ARG A 16 -1.43 -4.55 23.48
CA ARG A 16 -0.58 -5.75 23.29
C ARG A 16 -1.43 -7.00 23.08
N ALA A 17 -2.46 -7.21 23.88
CA ALA A 17 -3.41 -8.32 23.70
C ALA A 17 -4.19 -8.21 22.38
N ALA A 18 -4.47 -6.99 21.90
CA ALA A 18 -5.04 -6.76 20.58
C ALA A 18 -4.05 -7.05 19.43
N ALA A 19 -2.74 -7.01 19.67
CA ALA A 19 -1.73 -7.30 18.66
C ALA A 19 -1.71 -8.77 18.24
N GLU A 20 -2.21 -9.69 19.09
CA GLU A 20 -2.31 -11.13 18.81
C GLU A 20 -3.60 -11.50 18.05
N ARG A 21 -4.55 -10.57 17.94
CA ARG A 21 -5.85 -10.82 17.29
C ARG A 21 -5.74 -10.73 15.77
N THR A 22 -6.60 -11.45 15.06
CA THR A 22 -6.64 -11.40 13.60
C THR A 22 -7.21 -10.07 13.10
N ASP A 23 -6.89 -9.70 11.86
CA ASP A 23 -7.47 -8.51 11.21
C ASP A 23 -9.00 -8.58 11.17
N ALA A 24 -9.56 -9.78 11.02
CA ALA A 24 -11.01 -10.00 11.00
C ALA A 24 -11.66 -9.68 12.36
N ASP A 25 -11.03 -10.11 13.45
CA ASP A 25 -11.51 -9.86 14.82
C ASP A 25 -11.42 -8.37 15.18
N LEU A 26 -10.27 -7.74 14.88
CA LEU A 26 -10.07 -6.32 15.13
C LEU A 26 -11.09 -5.47 14.37
N LEU A 27 -11.29 -5.75 13.08
CA LEU A 27 -12.28 -5.02 12.30
C LEU A 27 -13.71 -5.34 12.75
N GLY A 28 -13.98 -6.56 13.19
CA GLY A 28 -15.26 -6.97 13.77
C GLY A 28 -15.62 -6.13 15.00
N ARG A 29 -14.73 -6.07 15.99
CA ARG A 29 -14.89 -5.26 17.22
C ARG A 29 -15.04 -3.77 16.92
N PHE A 30 -14.24 -3.23 15.99
CA PHE A 30 -14.38 -1.83 15.59
C PHE A 30 -15.74 -1.55 14.96
N VAL A 31 -16.23 -2.46 14.12
CA VAL A 31 -17.53 -2.31 13.44
C VAL A 31 -18.70 -2.43 14.40
N CYS A 32 -18.67 -3.39 15.31
CA CYS A 32 -19.77 -3.67 16.23
C CYS A 32 -19.80 -2.71 17.43
N ASP A 33 -18.64 -2.52 18.07
CA ASP A 33 -18.56 -1.91 19.40
C ASP A 33 -17.88 -0.53 19.39
N ARG A 34 -17.43 -0.07 18.21
CA ARG A 34 -16.58 1.14 18.06
C ARG A 34 -15.34 1.10 18.95
N ASP A 35 -14.80 -0.10 19.16
CA ASP A 35 -13.65 -0.34 20.01
C ASP A 35 -12.40 0.43 19.51
N ALA A 36 -11.99 1.43 20.30
CA ALA A 36 -10.84 2.28 20.02
C ALA A 36 -9.51 1.51 20.04
N VAL A 37 -9.38 0.49 20.91
CA VAL A 37 -8.18 -0.35 21.00
C VAL A 37 -8.06 -1.23 19.76
N ALA A 38 -9.18 -1.74 19.26
CA ALA A 38 -9.19 -2.51 18.01
C ALA A 38 -8.81 -1.63 16.81
N PHE A 39 -9.31 -0.39 16.75
CA PHE A 39 -8.94 0.57 15.72
C PHE A 39 -7.45 0.93 15.79
N GLU A 40 -6.92 1.25 16.97
CA GLU A 40 -5.50 1.57 17.16
C GLU A 40 -4.60 0.40 16.74
N ALA A 41 -4.99 -0.84 17.05
CA ALA A 41 -4.25 -2.03 16.61
C ALA A 41 -4.21 -2.15 15.08
N LEU A 42 -5.32 -1.86 14.38
CA LEU A 42 -5.35 -1.80 12.91
C LEU A 42 -4.45 -0.68 12.37
N VAL A 43 -4.52 0.52 12.97
CA VAL A 43 -3.68 1.66 12.57
C VAL A 43 -2.21 1.33 12.73
N ARG A 44 -1.80 0.72 13.84
CA ARG A 44 -0.41 0.34 14.06
C ARG A 44 0.04 -0.77 13.09
N ARG A 45 -0.81 -1.76 12.81
CA ARG A 45 -0.48 -2.91 11.96
C ARG A 45 -0.32 -2.52 10.49
N HIS A 46 -1.22 -1.69 9.97
CA HIS A 46 -1.20 -1.28 8.55
C HIS A 46 -0.59 0.12 8.33
N GLY A 47 -0.26 0.81 9.42
CA GLY A 47 0.28 2.16 9.46
C GLY A 47 1.58 2.38 8.69
N PRO A 48 2.49 1.40 8.54
CA PRO A 48 3.65 1.56 7.66
C PRO A 48 3.31 1.48 6.16
N MET A 49 2.33 0.65 5.79
CA MET A 49 1.95 0.42 4.38
C MET A 49 1.25 1.64 3.77
N VAL A 50 0.23 2.18 4.46
CA VAL A 50 -0.60 3.29 3.94
C VAL A 50 0.21 4.54 3.53
N PRO A 51 1.06 5.13 4.38
CA PRO A 51 1.85 6.30 4.02
C PRO A 51 2.92 5.95 2.97
N SER A 52 3.43 4.70 2.95
CA SER A 52 4.34 4.25 1.89
C SER A 52 3.69 4.29 0.52
N VAL A 53 2.43 3.84 0.39
CA VAL A 53 1.64 3.94 -0.86
C VAL A 53 1.41 5.41 -1.24
N CYS A 54 1.03 6.26 -0.28
CA CYS A 54 0.76 7.68 -0.55
C CYS A 54 2.01 8.42 -1.02
N ARG A 55 3.15 8.20 -0.33
CA ARG A 55 4.44 8.86 -0.65
C ARG A 55 5.03 8.40 -1.97
N ARG A 56 4.82 7.14 -2.38
CA ARG A 56 5.22 6.68 -3.72
C ARG A 56 4.56 7.47 -4.85
N ALA A 57 3.30 7.85 -4.68
CA ALA A 57 2.57 8.60 -5.71
C ALA A 57 2.77 10.13 -5.61
N LEU A 58 2.87 10.66 -4.39
CA LEU A 58 2.80 12.10 -4.11
C LEU A 58 4.14 12.72 -3.63
N GLY A 59 5.15 11.90 -3.36
CA GLY A 59 6.39 12.33 -2.69
C GLY A 59 6.19 12.63 -1.20
N ALA A 60 7.21 13.18 -0.56
CA ALA A 60 7.14 13.67 0.82
C ALA A 60 6.51 15.08 0.86
N THR A 61 5.26 15.19 0.42
CA THR A 61 4.48 16.43 0.35
C THR A 61 3.34 16.43 1.37
N PRO A 62 2.80 17.60 1.76
CA PRO A 62 1.62 17.67 2.63
C PRO A 62 0.43 16.86 2.09
N ASP A 63 0.26 16.83 0.76
CA ASP A 63 -0.75 16.02 0.08
C ASP A 63 -0.65 14.52 0.41
N ALA A 64 0.55 14.00 0.68
CA ALA A 64 0.74 12.60 1.06
C ALA A 64 0.23 12.31 2.47
N ASP A 65 0.42 13.25 3.40
CA ASP A 65 -0.06 13.15 4.77
C ASP A 65 -1.60 13.32 4.82
N ASP A 66 -2.15 14.23 4.00
CA ASP A 66 -3.60 14.39 3.81
C ASP A 66 -4.24 13.12 3.23
N ALA A 67 -3.59 12.51 2.23
CA ALA A 67 -4.04 11.25 1.65
C ALA A 67 -4.05 10.14 2.72
N PHE A 68 -2.98 10.03 3.52
CA PHE A 68 -2.90 9.08 4.63
C PHE A 68 -4.05 9.25 5.62
N GLN A 69 -4.32 10.48 6.08
CA GLN A 69 -5.43 10.77 7.00
C GLN A 69 -6.78 10.39 6.36
N THR A 70 -6.96 10.72 5.09
CA THR A 70 -8.18 10.39 4.33
C THR A 70 -8.44 8.89 4.31
N VAL A 71 -7.42 8.04 4.16
CA VAL A 71 -7.60 6.57 4.18
C VAL A 71 -8.26 6.11 5.48
N TRP A 72 -7.79 6.60 6.63
CA TRP A 72 -8.33 6.21 7.93
C TRP A 72 -9.74 6.78 8.17
N LEU A 73 -10.01 8.00 7.74
CA LEU A 73 -11.36 8.56 7.77
C LEU A 73 -12.34 7.75 6.91
N VAL A 74 -11.90 7.29 5.74
CA VAL A 74 -12.70 6.41 4.88
C VAL A 74 -12.91 5.05 5.54
N LEU A 75 -11.92 4.49 6.27
CA LEU A 75 -12.10 3.27 7.06
C LEU A 75 -13.20 3.46 8.11
N VAL A 76 -13.14 4.54 8.92
CA VAL A 76 -14.14 4.79 9.97
C VAL A 76 -15.56 4.82 9.41
N ARG A 77 -15.74 5.41 8.22
CA ARG A 77 -17.03 5.54 7.52
C ARG A 77 -17.48 4.25 6.83
N LYS A 78 -16.55 3.47 6.28
CA LYS A 78 -16.86 2.34 5.38
C LYS A 78 -16.42 0.97 5.89
N ALA A 79 -15.96 0.84 7.14
CA ALA A 79 -15.50 -0.44 7.71
C ALA A 79 -16.51 -1.59 7.54
N ARG A 80 -17.82 -1.30 7.61
CA ARG A 80 -18.89 -2.29 7.40
C ARG A 80 -18.92 -2.90 6.00
N SER A 81 -18.42 -2.20 4.97
CA SER A 81 -18.41 -2.71 3.59
C SER A 81 -17.26 -3.67 3.30
N ILE A 82 -16.36 -3.91 4.25
CA ILE A 82 -15.17 -4.74 4.04
C ILE A 82 -15.55 -6.19 4.29
N VAL A 83 -15.80 -6.92 3.21
CA VAL A 83 -16.16 -8.34 3.25
C VAL A 83 -15.26 -9.12 2.28
N PRO A 84 -14.60 -10.20 2.72
CA PRO A 84 -14.41 -10.63 4.11
C PRO A 84 -13.50 -9.68 4.90
N ARG A 85 -13.75 -9.55 6.21
CA ARG A 85 -13.02 -8.62 7.11
C ARG A 85 -11.51 -8.86 7.16
N ALA A 86 -11.08 -10.11 6.96
CA ALA A 86 -9.67 -10.48 6.88
C ALA A 86 -8.89 -9.77 5.75
N LYS A 87 -9.57 -9.13 4.79
CA LYS A 87 -8.95 -8.39 3.69
C LYS A 87 -8.76 -6.90 3.97
N VAL A 88 -8.87 -6.45 5.23
CA VAL A 88 -8.73 -5.03 5.58
C VAL A 88 -7.44 -4.40 5.04
N GLY A 89 -6.31 -5.09 5.10
CA GLY A 89 -5.04 -4.62 4.51
C GLY A 89 -5.13 -4.35 3.01
N ASN A 90 -5.66 -5.31 2.24
CA ASN A 90 -5.90 -5.15 0.80
C ASN A 90 -6.93 -4.05 0.47
N TRP A 91 -7.92 -3.84 1.33
CA TRP A 91 -8.87 -2.75 1.20
C TRP A 91 -8.20 -1.40 1.45
N LEU A 92 -7.43 -1.27 2.53
CA LEU A 92 -6.67 -0.07 2.89
C LEU A 92 -5.69 0.32 1.79
N TYR A 93 -4.94 -0.66 1.25
CA TYR A 93 -4.09 -0.47 0.09
C TYR A 93 -4.86 0.15 -1.08
N GLY A 94 -6.03 -0.40 -1.41
CA GLY A 94 -6.83 0.07 -2.54
C GLY A 94 -7.46 1.46 -2.33
N VAL A 95 -7.74 1.85 -1.08
CA VAL A 95 -8.17 3.21 -0.75
C VAL A 95 -6.98 4.18 -0.84
N ALA A 96 -5.82 3.80 -0.32
CA ALA A 96 -4.60 4.59 -0.40
C ALA A 96 -4.18 4.88 -1.85
N ALA A 97 -4.08 3.83 -2.68
CA ALA A 97 -3.68 3.95 -4.08
C ALA A 97 -4.63 4.86 -4.88
N ARG A 98 -5.96 4.71 -4.69
CA ARG A 98 -6.95 5.56 -5.37
C ARG A 98 -6.91 7.01 -4.90
N THR A 99 -6.78 7.22 -3.59
CA THR A 99 -6.71 8.57 -3.01
C THR A 99 -5.47 9.29 -3.52
N ALA A 100 -4.32 8.63 -3.50
CA ALA A 100 -3.07 9.21 -3.97
C ALA A 100 -3.06 9.48 -5.49
N ALA A 101 -3.60 8.56 -6.29
CA ALA A 101 -3.75 8.76 -7.74
C ALA A 101 -4.69 9.93 -8.07
N HIS A 102 -5.80 10.06 -7.34
CA HIS A 102 -6.73 11.18 -7.51
C HIS A 102 -6.05 12.52 -7.18
N THR A 103 -5.36 12.61 -6.05
CA THR A 103 -4.62 13.81 -5.64
C THR A 103 -3.54 14.17 -6.65
N ARG A 104 -2.77 13.19 -7.14
CA ARG A 104 -1.75 13.41 -8.17
C ARG A 104 -2.36 13.98 -9.45
N ALA A 105 -3.46 13.41 -9.92
CA ALA A 105 -4.16 13.90 -11.12
C ALA A 105 -4.70 15.33 -10.93
N ARG A 106 -5.24 15.64 -9.76
CA ARG A 106 -5.68 17.00 -9.38
C ARG A 106 -4.51 17.99 -9.43
N ASN A 107 -3.37 17.63 -8.85
CA ASN A 107 -2.19 18.49 -8.80
C ASN A 107 -1.62 18.73 -10.20
N ALA A 108 -1.53 17.69 -11.03
CA ALA A 108 -1.09 17.82 -12.42
C ALA A 108 -1.97 18.80 -13.22
N ARG A 109 -3.29 18.73 -13.07
CA ARG A 109 -4.23 19.68 -13.70
C ARG A 109 -4.03 21.11 -13.22
N ARG A 110 -3.82 21.31 -11.91
CA ARG A 110 -3.54 22.63 -11.34
C ARG A 110 -2.24 23.22 -11.90
N HIS A 111 -1.17 22.42 -11.97
CA HIS A 111 0.09 22.87 -12.56
C HIS A 111 -0.03 23.20 -14.05
N ALA A 112 -0.77 22.39 -14.82
CA ALA A 112 -0.99 22.65 -16.25
C ALA A 112 -1.75 23.98 -16.48
N ALA A 113 -2.75 24.30 -15.64
CA ALA A 113 -3.50 25.55 -15.72
C ALA A 113 -2.68 26.79 -15.31
N GLN A 114 -1.56 26.61 -14.59
CA GLN A 114 -0.69 27.68 -14.10
C GLN A 114 0.55 27.90 -14.98
N ARG A 115 0.81 27.07 -15.99
CA ARG A 115 1.95 27.25 -16.91
C ARG A 115 1.69 28.41 -17.88
N PRO A 116 2.58 29.42 -17.95
CA PRO A 116 2.53 30.44 -19.00
C PRO A 116 2.64 29.80 -20.39
N LEU A 117 1.94 30.37 -21.39
CA LEU A 117 1.84 29.84 -22.76
C LEU A 117 3.17 29.81 -23.55
N PHE A 118 4.28 30.26 -22.99
CA PHE A 118 5.50 30.59 -23.75
C PHE A 118 6.69 29.64 -23.61
N ASP A 119 6.53 28.48 -22.98
CA ASP A 119 7.64 27.54 -22.83
C ASP A 119 7.31 26.16 -23.41
N ALA A 120 7.41 26.09 -24.74
CA ALA A 120 7.31 24.88 -25.55
C ALA A 120 8.70 24.60 -26.16
N SER A 121 9.62 24.11 -25.34
CA SER A 121 10.95 23.67 -25.77
C SER A 121 11.21 22.27 -25.24
N ASP A 122 11.47 21.35 -26.17
CA ASP A 122 11.99 19.98 -26.03
C ASP A 122 11.37 19.05 -24.98
N ALA A 123 10.27 18.37 -25.37
CA ALA A 123 9.81 17.17 -24.68
C ALA A 123 10.47 15.91 -25.28
N ARG A 124 11.76 15.73 -25.04
CA ARG A 124 12.30 14.36 -24.97
C ARG A 124 11.61 13.72 -23.76
N LEU A 125 10.84 12.63 -23.96
CA LEU A 125 10.20 11.91 -22.84
C LEU A 125 11.29 11.61 -21.80
N PRO A 126 11.23 12.21 -20.60
CA PRO A 126 12.19 11.90 -19.56
C PRO A 126 12.12 10.40 -19.26
N ASP A 127 13.26 9.77 -19.02
CA ASP A 127 13.28 8.45 -18.40
C ASP A 127 12.39 8.53 -17.13
N PRO A 128 11.36 7.68 -16.97
CA PRO A 128 10.45 7.80 -15.84
C PRO A 128 11.25 7.81 -14.55
N ASP A 129 11.11 8.88 -13.77
CA ASP A 129 11.78 8.98 -12.49
C ASP A 129 11.32 7.83 -11.56
N ALA A 130 12.03 7.62 -10.44
CA ALA A 130 11.68 6.59 -9.46
C ALA A 130 10.20 6.63 -9.06
N ARG A 131 9.61 7.83 -9.02
CA ARG A 131 8.24 8.09 -8.59
C ARG A 131 7.23 7.68 -9.65
N ASP A 132 7.53 7.87 -10.92
CA ASP A 132 6.70 7.45 -12.04
C ASP A 132 6.66 5.93 -12.18
N ALA A 133 7.81 5.29 -11.99
CA ALA A 133 7.92 3.84 -11.89
C ALA A 133 7.11 3.30 -10.69
N ALA A 134 7.24 3.94 -9.53
CA ALA A 134 6.50 3.59 -8.32
C ALA A 134 4.98 3.70 -8.48
N ALA A 135 4.52 4.82 -9.03
CA ALA A 135 3.11 5.06 -9.31
C ALA A 135 2.57 4.07 -10.35
N ALA A 136 3.37 3.67 -11.34
CA ALA A 136 2.99 2.66 -12.32
C ALA A 136 2.80 1.28 -11.68
N VAL A 137 3.66 0.88 -10.73
CA VAL A 137 3.49 -0.38 -9.97
C VAL A 137 2.17 -0.37 -9.21
N ASP A 138 1.85 0.70 -8.48
CA ASP A 138 0.59 0.79 -7.74
C ASP A 138 -0.64 0.80 -8.66
N ALA A 139 -0.54 1.47 -9.82
CA ALA A 139 -1.60 1.48 -10.83
C ALA A 139 -1.85 0.07 -11.40
N GLU A 140 -0.81 -0.68 -11.72
CA GLU A 140 -0.95 -2.04 -12.27
C GLU A 140 -1.34 -3.07 -11.20
N LEU A 141 -0.88 -2.92 -9.95
CA LEU A 141 -1.36 -3.70 -8.82
C LEU A 141 -2.87 -3.53 -8.64
N MET A 142 -3.39 -2.30 -8.74
CA MET A 142 -4.83 -2.03 -8.66
C MET A 142 -5.65 -2.63 -9.79
N ARG A 143 -5.03 -2.93 -10.94
CA ARG A 143 -5.66 -3.61 -12.08
C ARG A 143 -5.62 -5.14 -12.00
N LEU A 144 -4.87 -5.71 -11.06
CA LEU A 144 -4.83 -7.16 -10.88
C LEU A 144 -6.17 -7.68 -10.34
N PRO A 145 -6.59 -8.89 -10.75
CA PRO A 145 -7.67 -9.60 -10.09
C PRO A 145 -7.42 -9.68 -8.58
N GLU A 146 -8.46 -9.38 -7.78
CA GLU A 146 -8.32 -9.21 -6.33
C GLU A 146 -7.66 -10.40 -5.64
N ARG A 147 -7.95 -11.63 -6.07
CA ARG A 147 -7.37 -12.87 -5.53
C ARG A 147 -5.84 -12.92 -5.59
N TYR A 148 -5.22 -12.20 -6.52
CA TYR A 148 -3.76 -12.08 -6.63
C TYR A 148 -3.26 -10.85 -5.89
N ARG A 149 -3.94 -9.70 -6.05
CA ARG A 149 -3.60 -8.45 -5.36
C ARG A 149 -3.56 -8.61 -3.84
N VAL A 150 -4.54 -9.29 -3.24
CA VAL A 150 -4.60 -9.49 -1.79
C VAL A 150 -3.37 -10.22 -1.25
N VAL A 151 -2.88 -11.24 -1.97
CA VAL A 151 -1.72 -12.02 -1.54
C VAL A 151 -0.44 -11.20 -1.69
N ILE A 152 -0.30 -10.45 -2.79
CA ILE A 152 0.84 -9.54 -2.98
C ILE A 152 0.87 -8.48 -1.88
N VAL A 153 -0.26 -7.81 -1.61
CA VAL A 153 -0.32 -6.77 -0.57
C VAL A 153 0.10 -7.33 0.78
N LEU A 154 -0.48 -8.45 1.21
CA LEU A 154 -0.19 -9.03 2.51
C LEU A 154 1.25 -9.55 2.63
N CYS A 155 1.77 -10.25 1.61
CA CYS A 155 3.11 -10.82 1.67
C CYS A 155 4.23 -9.80 1.45
N GLU A 156 4.05 -8.87 0.52
CA GLU A 156 5.12 -8.00 0.01
C GLU A 156 5.09 -6.60 0.61
N LEU A 157 3.88 -6.05 0.80
CA LEU A 157 3.71 -4.68 1.31
C LEU A 157 3.53 -4.65 2.82
N GLU A 158 2.98 -5.72 3.40
CA GLU A 158 2.83 -5.90 4.84
C GLU A 158 3.83 -6.91 5.44
N SER A 159 4.73 -7.46 4.61
CA SER A 159 5.80 -8.39 5.04
C SER A 159 5.30 -9.62 5.82
N ARG A 160 4.08 -10.10 5.54
CA ARG A 160 3.51 -11.27 6.24
C ARG A 160 3.97 -12.58 5.61
N SER A 161 4.21 -13.58 6.46
CA SER A 161 4.59 -14.92 5.99
C SER A 161 3.46 -15.60 5.22
N LEU A 162 3.81 -16.47 4.27
CA LEU A 162 2.83 -17.27 3.51
C LEU A 162 1.87 -18.04 4.42
N ARG A 163 2.40 -18.60 5.52
CA ARG A 163 1.61 -19.32 6.53
C ARG A 163 0.58 -18.41 7.19
N HIS A 164 1.00 -17.23 7.68
CA HIS A 164 0.08 -16.27 8.30
C HIS A 164 -1.00 -15.82 7.32
N VAL A 165 -0.63 -15.56 6.06
CA VAL A 165 -1.59 -15.16 5.01
C VAL A 165 -2.56 -16.29 4.68
N ALA A 166 -2.10 -17.54 4.67
CA ALA A 166 -2.94 -18.73 4.49
C ALA A 166 -3.99 -18.85 5.60
N GLU A 167 -3.55 -18.74 6.86
CA GLU A 167 -4.42 -18.75 8.04
C GLU A 167 -5.42 -17.58 8.00
N GLN A 168 -4.93 -16.35 7.74
CA GLN A 168 -5.75 -15.14 7.69
C GLN A 168 -6.83 -15.20 6.59
N LEU A 169 -6.51 -15.77 5.42
CA LEU A 169 -7.46 -15.83 4.30
C LEU A 169 -8.29 -17.13 4.29
N GLY A 170 -8.02 -18.08 5.19
CA GLY A 170 -8.65 -19.41 5.18
C GLY A 170 -8.33 -20.21 3.91
N LEU A 171 -7.09 -20.14 3.44
CA LEU A 171 -6.64 -20.79 2.20
C LEU A 171 -5.50 -21.79 2.47
N PRO A 172 -5.36 -22.86 1.67
CA PRO A 172 -4.18 -23.72 1.77
C PRO A 172 -2.87 -22.95 1.47
N PRO A 173 -1.76 -23.21 2.18
CA PRO A 173 -0.48 -22.54 1.92
C PRO A 173 -0.01 -22.64 0.46
N GLY A 174 -0.21 -23.79 -0.19
CA GLY A 174 0.08 -23.96 -1.63
C GLY A 174 -0.79 -23.10 -2.55
N THR A 175 -2.03 -22.80 -2.14
CA THR A 175 -2.91 -21.86 -2.87
C THR A 175 -2.41 -20.42 -2.73
N VAL A 176 -1.92 -20.03 -1.56
CA VAL A 176 -1.31 -18.71 -1.36
C VAL A 176 -0.03 -18.57 -2.18
N ALA A 177 0.87 -19.56 -2.12
CA ALA A 177 2.12 -19.56 -2.89
C ALA A 177 1.88 -19.49 -4.41
N SER A 178 0.96 -20.30 -4.93
CA SER A 178 0.60 -20.29 -6.36
C SER A 178 -0.05 -18.97 -6.79
N ARG A 179 -0.92 -18.37 -5.95
CA ARG A 179 -1.50 -17.04 -6.20
C ARG A 179 -0.44 -15.94 -6.17
N LEU A 180 0.52 -16.00 -5.26
CA LEU A 180 1.62 -15.04 -5.19
C LEU A 180 2.47 -15.10 -6.46
N SER A 181 2.92 -16.30 -6.84
CA SER A 181 3.71 -16.52 -8.06
C SER A 181 2.97 -16.03 -9.31
N ARG A 182 1.71 -16.44 -9.49
CA ARG A 182 0.90 -16.00 -10.64
C ARG A 182 0.61 -14.49 -10.61
N GLY A 183 0.42 -13.92 -9.43
CA GLY A 183 0.26 -12.48 -9.26
C GLY A 183 1.49 -11.70 -9.71
N ARG A 184 2.69 -12.14 -9.31
CA ARG A 184 3.96 -11.53 -9.73
C ARG A 184 4.16 -11.62 -11.25
N ALA A 185 3.88 -12.77 -11.86
CA ALA A 185 3.96 -12.94 -13.31
C ALA A 185 3.01 -12.01 -14.07
N LEU A 186 1.76 -11.87 -13.61
CA LEU A 186 0.80 -10.94 -14.20
C LEU A 186 1.22 -9.48 -14.04
N LEU A 187 1.77 -9.11 -12.89
CA LEU A 187 2.26 -7.75 -12.64
C LEU A 187 3.45 -7.43 -13.55
N ALA A 188 4.41 -8.35 -13.66
CA ALA A 188 5.57 -8.20 -14.54
C ALA A 188 5.15 -8.06 -16.02
N ALA A 189 4.22 -8.88 -16.50
CA ALA A 189 3.73 -8.77 -17.87
C ALA A 189 3.07 -7.40 -18.15
N ARG A 190 2.28 -6.89 -17.20
CA ARG A 190 1.63 -5.57 -17.31
C ARG A 190 2.62 -4.41 -17.30
N LEU A 191 3.61 -4.46 -16.42
CA LEU A 191 4.66 -3.44 -16.35
C LEU A 191 5.52 -3.43 -17.61
N ARG A 192 5.84 -4.60 -18.17
CA ARG A 192 6.57 -4.72 -19.43
C ARG A 192 5.80 -4.09 -20.58
N ALA A 193 4.50 -4.36 -20.67
CA ALA A 193 3.62 -3.75 -21.68
C ALA A 193 3.52 -2.21 -21.55
N ARG A 194 3.84 -1.68 -20.37
CA ARG A 194 3.83 -0.23 -20.06
C ARG A 194 5.21 0.42 -20.16
N GLY A 195 6.22 -0.29 -20.70
CA GLY A 195 7.58 0.21 -20.90
C GLY A 195 8.56 -0.02 -19.74
N PHE A 196 8.11 -0.63 -18.64
CA PHE A 196 8.95 -0.84 -17.45
C PHE A 196 9.63 -2.22 -17.46
N ALA A 197 10.41 -2.52 -18.50
CA ALA A 197 11.01 -3.83 -18.71
C ALA A 197 12.00 -4.24 -17.58
N ALA A 198 12.81 -3.31 -17.08
CA ALA A 198 13.76 -3.55 -15.99
C ALA A 198 13.04 -3.94 -14.68
N LEU A 199 11.99 -3.20 -14.31
CA LEU A 199 11.15 -3.52 -13.15
C LEU A 199 10.45 -4.87 -13.30
N SER A 200 10.04 -5.21 -14.52
CA SER A 200 9.38 -6.49 -14.81
C SER A 200 10.30 -7.68 -14.53
N GLY A 201 11.58 -7.58 -14.90
CA GLY A 201 12.59 -8.61 -14.59
C GLY A 201 12.80 -8.79 -13.09
N ALA A 202 12.93 -7.69 -12.34
CA ALA A 202 13.11 -7.72 -10.89
C ALA A 202 11.91 -8.37 -10.16
N LEU A 203 10.68 -8.06 -10.58
CA LEU A 203 9.46 -8.60 -9.97
C LEU A 203 9.21 -10.08 -10.29
N ALA A 204 9.73 -10.57 -11.41
CA ALA A 204 9.68 -11.99 -11.75
C ALA A 204 10.66 -12.80 -10.90
N ALA A 205 11.83 -12.23 -10.56
CA ALA A 205 12.90 -12.89 -9.83
C ALA A 205 12.82 -12.75 -8.29
N ALA A 206 12.15 -11.72 -7.77
CA ALA A 206 12.23 -11.34 -6.35
C ALA A 206 10.92 -10.79 -5.77
N PRO A 207 10.76 -10.79 -4.43
CA PRO A 207 9.65 -10.13 -3.73
C PRO A 207 9.51 -8.65 -4.10
N VAL A 208 8.29 -8.13 -4.18
CA VAL A 208 7.97 -6.72 -4.46
C VAL A 208 8.28 -5.88 -3.21
N SER A 209 9.56 -5.72 -2.89
CA SER A 209 9.93 -4.94 -1.72
C SER A 209 9.52 -3.48 -1.93
N ALA A 210 8.98 -2.84 -0.88
CA ALA A 210 8.79 -1.37 -0.87
C ALA A 210 10.11 -0.62 -1.19
N ARG A 211 11.25 -1.25 -0.93
CA ARG A 211 12.60 -0.78 -1.30
C ARG A 211 12.93 -0.93 -2.80
N LEU A 212 12.40 -1.92 -3.52
CA LEU A 212 12.62 -2.02 -4.98
C LEU A 212 11.94 -0.88 -5.74
N VAL A 213 10.89 -0.32 -5.15
CA VAL A 213 10.20 0.83 -5.72
C VAL A 213 10.93 2.16 -5.46
N SER A 214 11.81 2.21 -4.45
CA SER A 214 12.63 3.38 -4.13
C SER A 214 14.10 3.24 -4.55
N GLY A 215 14.59 2.02 -4.77
CA GLY A 215 16.01 1.69 -4.93
C GLY A 215 16.42 1.19 -6.32
N THR A 216 15.48 1.06 -7.26
CA THR A 216 15.81 0.68 -8.65
C THR A 216 16.43 1.82 -9.46
N VAL A 217 16.52 3.03 -8.91
CA VAL A 217 17.20 4.18 -9.54
C VAL A 217 18.70 4.24 -9.24
N SER A 218 19.20 3.54 -8.21
CA SER A 218 20.66 3.50 -7.96
C SER A 218 21.43 2.47 -8.81
N MET A 219 20.77 1.66 -9.64
CA MET A 219 21.43 0.67 -10.51
C MET A 219 21.72 1.14 -11.94
N LEU A 220 21.49 2.42 -12.28
CA LEU A 220 21.78 2.98 -13.60
C LEU A 220 22.81 4.14 -13.57
N HIS A 221 23.63 4.24 -12.52
CA HIS A 221 24.68 5.27 -12.41
C HIS A 221 26.08 4.74 -12.05
N ILE A 222 26.39 3.47 -12.36
CA ILE A 222 27.78 2.98 -12.35
C ILE A 222 28.05 2.40 -13.73
N GLY A 223 28.57 3.25 -14.62
CA GLY A 223 28.88 2.90 -16.00
C GLY A 223 29.10 4.12 -16.88
N SER A 224 30.01 5.02 -16.48
CA SER A 224 30.71 5.96 -17.36
C SER A 224 32.05 6.30 -16.74
#